data_AF-A0A1Y4BAP2-F1
#
_entry.id   AF-A0A1Y4BAP2-F1
#
_cell.length_a   1.000
_cell.length_b   1.000
_cell.length_c   1.000
_cell.angle_alpha   90.00
_cell.angle_beta   90.00
_cell.angle_gamma   90.00
#
_symmetry.space_group_name_H-M   'P 1'
#
loop_
_entity.id
_entity.type
_entity.pdbx_description
1 polymer ?
#
loop_
_entity_poly.entity_id
_entity_poly.type
_entity_poly.pdbx_seq_one_letter_code
_entity_poly.pdbx_strand_id
1 'polypeptide(L)'
;AANPDANWKIVTFHHSVYSVASHTADGDILQRRSELPVVFSELDIDAVLMGHDHVYTRTYLMDGTTPIIPENGEVPSTLTDPEDGQVLYITANSASGSKYYNIQNLPQNTFSAVQDQSQRENMTRVEVTEDSLTFTTYFTDDAQVTSDDVLDTVTIERTPVPEAEPQVDRVSLEIGATESARNFNWISNTGEDGLVQVCVMPEGWQDGDAFPENGEYVASVKAETSESELEGWNSYKATVEGLEANTSYVYRVGNGGVWSAAYSFETGDLGDGASFSFMFAGDPQIGAGDIAADTEGWTNTLNTMEAAFPETDFMISLGDQVNTRDEVVVEEEYQGFFAPEVLHGITLATNVGNHETYVDNQNYTHNYNMPNVSTYGATDSTGEGSGDYWFTYNGVLFMSLNSNDMNTSEHKAFMKEAIAA
;
A
#
# COMPACT_ATOMS: atom_id res chain seq x y z
N ALA A 1 12.47 0.22 -4.67
CA ALA A 1 13.52 -0.26 -5.61
C ALA A 1 13.85 0.82 -6.64
N ALA A 2 14.97 0.77 -7.39
CA ALA A 2 15.26 1.75 -8.45
C ALA A 2 14.42 1.56 -9.73
N ASN A 3 13.79 0.39 -9.90
CA ASN A 3 12.85 0.07 -10.97
C ASN A 3 11.64 -0.64 -10.33
N PRO A 4 10.76 0.08 -9.62
CA PRO A 4 9.60 -0.51 -8.95
C PRO A 4 8.57 -1.06 -9.95
N ASP A 5 8.46 -0.44 -11.13
CA ASP A 5 7.42 -0.73 -12.14
C ASP A 5 7.83 -1.83 -13.14
N ALA A 6 8.82 -2.68 -12.80
CA ALA A 6 9.28 -3.72 -13.70
C ALA A 6 8.32 -4.92 -13.67
N ASN A 7 7.54 -5.12 -14.74
CA ASN A 7 6.56 -6.23 -14.84
C ASN A 7 7.21 -7.62 -14.71
N TRP A 8 8.45 -7.78 -15.15
CA TRP A 8 9.18 -9.05 -15.13
C TRP A 8 10.63 -8.85 -14.69
N LYS A 9 11.10 -9.69 -13.77
CA LYS A 9 12.48 -9.73 -13.27
C LYS A 9 13.20 -10.96 -13.79
N ILE A 10 14.13 -10.77 -14.72
CA ILE A 10 14.91 -11.86 -15.32
C ILE A 10 16.39 -11.70 -14.96
N VAL A 11 16.98 -12.75 -14.40
CA VAL A 11 18.41 -12.82 -14.08
C VAL A 11 19.13 -13.66 -15.13
N THR A 12 20.34 -13.25 -15.54
CA THR A 12 21.16 -14.04 -16.46
C THR A 12 22.60 -14.16 -15.94
N PHE A 13 23.19 -15.35 -16.04
CA PHE A 13 24.60 -15.58 -15.75
C PHE A 13 25.10 -16.89 -16.36
N HIS A 14 26.41 -17.12 -16.39
CA HIS A 14 26.98 -18.20 -17.20
C HIS A 14 26.74 -19.62 -16.63
N HIS A 15 27.03 -19.84 -15.34
CA HIS A 15 27.10 -21.17 -14.74
C HIS A 15 25.72 -21.76 -14.42
N SER A 16 25.42 -22.97 -14.91
CA SER A 16 24.16 -23.67 -14.62
C SER A 16 24.10 -24.17 -13.17
N VAL A 17 23.38 -23.46 -12.29
CA VAL A 17 23.17 -23.94 -10.90
C VAL A 17 22.37 -25.25 -10.88
N TYR A 18 21.45 -25.44 -11.81
CA TYR A 18 20.70 -26.70 -12.01
C TYR A 18 21.27 -27.53 -13.17
N SER A 19 22.58 -27.71 -13.17
CA SER A 19 23.28 -28.62 -14.09
C SER A 19 22.82 -30.07 -13.92
N VAL A 20 22.53 -30.75 -15.02
CA VAL A 20 22.26 -32.20 -15.09
C VAL A 20 23.39 -32.96 -15.78
N ALA A 21 24.46 -32.27 -16.19
CA ALA A 21 25.55 -32.83 -16.96
C ALA A 21 26.86 -32.86 -16.18
N SER A 22 27.98 -32.54 -16.85
CA SER A 22 29.33 -32.74 -16.31
C SER A 22 29.67 -31.84 -15.12
N HIS A 23 28.96 -30.72 -14.95
CA HIS A 23 29.23 -29.73 -13.91
C HIS A 23 28.33 -29.91 -12.66
N THR A 24 27.45 -30.92 -12.62
CA THR A 24 26.46 -31.10 -11.55
C THR A 24 27.05 -31.20 -10.13
N ALA A 25 28.30 -31.65 -10.02
CA ALA A 25 29.02 -31.91 -8.77
C ALA A 25 30.25 -31.01 -8.56
N ASP A 26 30.47 -30.02 -9.44
CA ASP A 26 31.56 -29.06 -9.29
C ASP A 26 31.30 -28.19 -8.04
N GLY A 27 32.34 -27.96 -7.23
CA GLY A 27 32.18 -27.33 -5.91
C GLY A 27 31.60 -25.91 -5.97
N ASP A 28 31.94 -25.16 -7.01
CA ASP A 28 31.43 -23.81 -7.23
C ASP A 28 30.00 -23.79 -7.78
N ILE A 29 29.55 -24.86 -8.44
CA ILE A 29 28.13 -25.06 -8.81
C ILE A 29 27.31 -25.44 -7.59
N LEU A 30 27.82 -26.33 -6.73
CA LEU A 30 27.17 -26.72 -5.48
C LEU A 30 26.95 -25.52 -4.56
N GLN A 31 27.97 -24.68 -4.40
CA GLN A 31 27.86 -23.44 -3.62
C GLN A 31 26.77 -22.51 -4.19
N ARG A 32 26.82 -22.22 -5.49
CA ARG A 32 25.85 -21.32 -6.11
C ARG A 32 24.43 -21.87 -6.04
N ARG A 33 24.24 -23.18 -6.20
CA ARG A 33 22.94 -23.85 -6.06
C ARG A 33 22.37 -23.73 -4.64
N SER A 34 23.21 -23.69 -3.59
CA SER A 34 22.74 -23.52 -2.22
C SER A 34 22.46 -22.07 -1.81
N GLU A 35 23.01 -21.09 -2.53
CA GLU A 35 22.95 -19.68 -2.14
C GLU A 35 22.05 -18.85 -3.08
N LEU A 36 22.30 -18.89 -4.40
CA LEU A 36 21.63 -17.98 -5.34
C LEU A 36 20.12 -18.23 -5.48
N PRO A 37 19.61 -19.48 -5.55
CA PRO A 37 18.17 -19.70 -5.66
C PRO A 37 17.37 -19.16 -4.47
N VAL A 38 17.95 -19.17 -3.26
CA VAL A 38 17.33 -18.58 -2.07
C VAL A 38 17.19 -17.06 -2.26
N VAL A 39 18.27 -16.40 -2.67
CA VAL A 39 18.25 -14.95 -2.95
C VAL A 39 17.29 -14.59 -4.08
N PHE A 40 17.22 -15.40 -5.14
CA PHE A 40 16.29 -15.15 -6.24
C PHE A 40 14.83 -15.32 -5.85
N SER A 41 14.54 -16.20 -4.89
CA SER A 41 13.19 -16.36 -4.34
C SER A 41 12.83 -15.19 -3.44
N GLU A 42 13.75 -14.77 -2.55
CA GLU A 42 13.58 -13.58 -1.69
C GLU A 42 13.36 -12.29 -2.48
N LEU A 43 13.97 -12.17 -3.66
CA LEU A 43 13.85 -11.00 -4.53
C LEU A 43 12.73 -11.14 -5.58
N ASP A 44 11.98 -12.24 -5.54
CA ASP A 44 10.86 -12.52 -6.42
C ASP A 44 11.26 -12.39 -7.91
N ILE A 45 12.27 -13.15 -8.30
CA ILE A 45 12.78 -13.26 -9.67
C ILE A 45 11.93 -14.25 -10.45
N ASP A 46 11.41 -13.87 -11.62
CA ASP A 46 10.55 -14.74 -12.43
C ASP A 46 11.33 -15.86 -13.13
N ALA A 47 12.47 -15.50 -13.73
CA ALA A 47 13.24 -16.42 -14.56
C ALA A 47 14.74 -16.20 -14.48
N VAL A 48 15.48 -17.30 -14.55
CA VAL A 48 16.95 -17.33 -14.52
C VAL A 48 17.49 -18.06 -15.74
N LEU A 49 18.26 -17.36 -16.57
CA LEU A 49 18.79 -17.87 -17.84
C LEU A 49 20.30 -18.15 -17.74
N MET A 50 20.68 -19.39 -18.05
CA MET A 50 22.03 -19.91 -17.85
C MET A 50 22.57 -20.68 -19.05
N GLY A 51 23.87 -20.97 -19.04
CA GLY A 51 24.55 -21.81 -20.02
C GLY A 51 25.53 -22.78 -19.36
N HIS A 52 26.77 -22.83 -19.85
CA HIS A 52 27.90 -23.61 -19.32
C HIS A 52 27.80 -25.13 -19.48
N ASP A 53 26.61 -25.72 -19.38
CA ASP A 53 26.43 -27.16 -19.24
C ASP A 53 26.22 -27.91 -20.57
N HIS A 54 26.14 -27.19 -21.70
CA HIS A 54 26.03 -27.78 -23.03
C HIS A 54 24.99 -28.91 -23.11
N VAL A 55 23.90 -28.79 -22.36
CA VAL A 55 22.73 -29.68 -22.26
C VAL A 55 21.56 -28.75 -22.00
N TYR A 56 20.45 -28.96 -22.71
CA TYR A 56 19.24 -28.20 -22.41
C TYR A 56 18.64 -28.69 -21.10
N THR A 57 18.29 -27.80 -20.19
CA THR A 57 17.54 -28.14 -18.98
C THR A 57 16.60 -27.01 -18.64
N ARG A 58 15.32 -27.35 -18.45
CA ARG A 58 14.32 -26.50 -17.81
C ARG A 58 13.91 -27.14 -16.49
N THR A 59 13.89 -26.35 -15.42
CA THR A 59 13.40 -26.83 -14.12
C THR A 59 11.87 -26.82 -14.04
N TYR A 60 11.31 -27.50 -13.04
CA TYR A 60 10.02 -27.08 -12.50
C TYR A 60 10.16 -25.65 -11.92
N LEU A 61 9.05 -25.01 -11.54
CA LEU A 61 9.15 -23.85 -10.65
C LEU A 61 9.88 -24.27 -9.38
N MET A 62 10.76 -23.40 -8.90
CA MET A 62 11.55 -23.63 -7.70
C MET A 62 11.15 -22.62 -6.64
N ASP A 63 10.83 -23.10 -5.44
CA ASP A 63 10.76 -22.29 -4.22
C ASP A 63 12.09 -22.45 -3.47
N GLY A 64 12.94 -21.43 -3.55
CA GLY A 64 14.32 -21.50 -3.11
C GLY A 64 15.07 -22.63 -3.83
N THR A 65 15.36 -23.70 -3.10
CA THR A 65 16.05 -24.88 -3.65
C THR A 65 15.13 -26.07 -3.89
N THR A 66 13.83 -25.93 -3.62
CA THR A 66 12.83 -27.00 -3.64
C THR A 66 12.02 -26.94 -4.94
N PRO A 67 11.97 -28.02 -5.74
CA PRO A 67 11.13 -28.03 -6.93
C PRO A 67 9.66 -28.26 -6.58
N ILE A 68 8.78 -27.50 -7.24
CA ILE A 68 7.33 -27.64 -7.16
C ILE A 68 6.89 -28.61 -8.25
N ILE A 69 6.75 -29.88 -7.87
CA ILE A 69 6.38 -30.96 -8.79
C ILE A 69 4.87 -31.17 -8.69
N PRO A 70 4.11 -31.03 -9.80
CA PRO A 70 2.67 -31.28 -9.80
C PRO A 70 2.32 -32.70 -9.34
N GLU A 71 1.27 -32.84 -8.52
CA GLU A 71 0.84 -34.15 -7.99
C GLU A 71 0.43 -35.14 -9.09
N ASN A 72 -0.05 -34.62 -10.23
CA ASN A 72 -0.41 -35.42 -11.40
C ASN A 72 0.81 -35.95 -12.19
N GLY A 73 2.02 -35.48 -11.86
CA GLY A 73 3.27 -35.85 -12.51
C GLY A 73 3.44 -35.30 -13.93
N GLU A 74 2.57 -34.38 -14.37
CA GLU A 74 2.68 -33.75 -15.68
C GLU A 74 3.66 -32.57 -15.63
N VAL A 75 4.41 -32.38 -16.72
CA VAL A 75 5.26 -31.20 -16.88
C VAL A 75 4.41 -30.08 -17.47
N PRO A 76 4.18 -28.98 -16.73
CA PRO A 76 3.36 -27.88 -17.22
C PRO A 76 4.08 -27.16 -18.37
N SER A 77 3.32 -26.87 -19.42
CA SER A 77 3.70 -25.91 -20.47
C SER A 77 3.24 -24.48 -20.16
N THR A 78 2.41 -24.30 -19.14
CA THR A 78 1.89 -23.01 -18.69
C THR A 78 1.93 -22.98 -17.16
N LEU A 79 2.49 -21.90 -16.62
CA LEU A 79 2.68 -21.61 -15.20
C LEU A 79 1.83 -20.37 -14.89
N THR A 80 0.59 -20.59 -14.47
CA THR A 80 -0.38 -19.52 -14.20
C THR A 80 -0.23 -19.03 -12.77
N ASP A 81 -0.05 -17.72 -12.60
CA ASP A 81 0.09 -17.02 -11.33
C ASP A 81 1.03 -17.75 -10.35
N PRO A 82 2.33 -17.93 -10.69
CA PRO A 82 3.30 -18.45 -9.72
C PRO A 82 3.25 -17.63 -8.43
N GLU A 83 3.33 -18.30 -7.28
CA GLU A 83 3.38 -17.59 -6.00
C GLU A 83 4.70 -16.82 -5.85
N ASP A 84 4.70 -15.78 -5.01
CA ASP A 84 5.88 -14.96 -4.75
C ASP A 84 7.11 -15.82 -4.42
N GLY A 85 8.22 -15.52 -5.10
CA GLY A 85 9.48 -16.24 -4.93
C GLY A 85 9.58 -17.58 -5.67
N GLN A 86 8.56 -18.00 -6.43
CA GLN A 86 8.68 -19.17 -7.30
C GLN A 86 9.40 -18.83 -8.61
N VAL A 87 10.56 -19.43 -8.84
CA VAL A 87 11.48 -19.04 -9.93
C VAL A 87 11.63 -20.15 -10.98
N LEU A 88 11.57 -19.80 -12.26
CA LEU A 88 11.89 -20.71 -13.38
C LEU A 88 13.37 -20.64 -13.79
N TYR A 89 14.04 -21.78 -13.95
CA TYR A 89 15.44 -21.82 -14.41
C TYR A 89 15.55 -22.53 -15.76
N ILE A 90 16.29 -21.92 -16.69
CA ILE A 90 16.57 -22.49 -18.01
C ILE A 90 18.08 -22.45 -18.28
N THR A 91 18.65 -23.61 -18.53
CA THR A 91 20.03 -23.78 -19.03
C THR A 91 20.00 -24.10 -20.52
N ALA A 92 20.60 -23.23 -21.32
CA ALA A 92 20.73 -23.41 -22.76
C ALA A 92 21.75 -24.48 -23.15
N ASN A 93 21.54 -25.11 -24.31
CA ASN A 93 22.48 -26.09 -24.90
C ASN A 93 23.51 -25.38 -25.82
N SER A 94 24.18 -26.13 -26.69
CA SER A 94 25.15 -25.61 -27.65
C SER A 94 24.47 -24.94 -28.83
N ALA A 95 24.60 -23.61 -28.94
CA ALA A 95 24.11 -22.85 -30.08
C ALA A 95 24.99 -22.98 -31.34
N SER A 96 26.24 -23.46 -31.20
CA SER A 96 27.20 -23.54 -32.30
C SER A 96 27.52 -24.96 -32.77
N GLY A 97 26.94 -25.97 -32.13
CA GLY A 97 27.23 -27.38 -32.39
C GLY A 97 28.64 -27.85 -32.02
N SER A 98 29.38 -27.04 -31.25
CA SER A 98 30.82 -27.30 -31.03
C SER A 98 31.10 -28.30 -29.92
N LYS A 99 30.15 -28.47 -28.98
CA LYS A 99 30.36 -29.26 -27.77
C LYS A 99 29.04 -29.63 -27.11
N TYR A 100 28.95 -30.89 -26.68
CA TYR A 100 27.80 -31.49 -26.02
C TYR A 100 28.27 -32.35 -24.84
N TYR A 101 27.60 -32.25 -23.69
CA TYR A 101 27.85 -33.15 -22.55
C TYR A 101 26.77 -34.21 -22.43
N ASN A 102 27.13 -35.38 -21.90
CA ASN A 102 26.15 -36.41 -21.59
C ASN A 102 25.37 -36.03 -20.33
N ILE A 103 24.06 -36.25 -20.36
CA ILE A 103 23.19 -36.17 -19.18
C ILE A 103 23.63 -37.21 -18.15
N GLN A 104 23.77 -36.80 -16.91
CA GLN A 104 23.98 -37.67 -15.76
C GLN A 104 22.62 -37.91 -15.10
N ASN A 105 22.06 -39.13 -15.29
CA ASN A 105 20.77 -39.53 -14.71
C ASN A 105 20.90 -39.80 -13.20
N LEU A 106 21.11 -38.74 -12.43
CA LEU A 106 21.32 -38.81 -11.00
C LEU A 106 19.98 -38.66 -10.24
N PRO A 107 19.72 -39.48 -9.20
CA PRO A 107 18.45 -39.44 -8.46
C PRO A 107 18.11 -38.08 -7.84
N GLN A 108 19.11 -37.24 -7.56
CA GLN A 108 18.93 -35.92 -6.97
C GLN A 108 18.52 -34.83 -7.98
N ASN A 109 18.48 -35.12 -9.28
CA ASN A 109 18.09 -34.14 -10.30
C ASN A 109 16.56 -34.02 -10.42
N THR A 110 15.85 -34.05 -9.29
CA THR A 110 14.38 -33.97 -9.21
C THR A 110 13.84 -32.62 -9.67
N PHE A 111 14.69 -31.60 -9.76
CA PHE A 111 14.37 -30.28 -10.28
C PHE A 111 14.13 -30.25 -11.79
N SER A 112 14.67 -31.20 -12.56
CA SER A 112 14.64 -31.18 -14.02
C SER A 112 13.26 -31.59 -14.54
N ALA A 113 12.52 -30.64 -15.12
CA ALA A 113 11.23 -30.89 -15.74
C ALA A 113 11.40 -31.34 -17.20
N VAL A 114 12.28 -30.67 -17.94
CA VAL A 114 12.65 -31.03 -19.31
C VAL A 114 14.16 -30.99 -19.45
N GLN A 115 14.72 -31.98 -20.13
CA GLN A 115 16.12 -32.00 -20.50
C GLN A 115 16.30 -32.62 -21.87
N ASP A 116 17.24 -32.09 -22.66
CA ASP A 116 17.60 -32.66 -23.96
C ASP A 116 19.10 -32.65 -24.19
N GLN A 117 19.56 -33.78 -24.73
CA GLN A 117 20.86 -33.91 -25.35
C GLN A 117 20.75 -34.79 -26.61
N SER A 118 20.02 -34.29 -27.60
CA SER A 118 19.99 -34.87 -28.94
C SER A 118 21.25 -34.58 -29.77
N GLN A 119 22.19 -33.79 -29.22
CA GLN A 119 23.38 -33.25 -29.92
C GLN A 119 23.02 -32.41 -31.15
N ARG A 120 21.87 -31.73 -31.09
CA ARG A 120 21.43 -30.75 -32.07
C ARG A 120 21.65 -29.35 -31.53
N GLU A 121 22.04 -28.44 -32.41
CA GLU A 121 22.07 -27.02 -32.07
C GLU A 121 20.68 -26.54 -31.65
N ASN A 122 20.62 -25.69 -30.62
CA ASN A 122 19.36 -25.09 -30.23
C ASN A 122 19.51 -23.62 -29.84
N MET A 123 18.37 -22.93 -29.86
CA MET A 123 18.25 -21.55 -29.41
C MET A 123 16.84 -21.33 -28.84
N THR A 124 16.74 -20.55 -27.76
CA THR A 124 15.47 -20.20 -27.14
C THR A 124 15.02 -18.81 -27.59
N ARG A 125 13.80 -18.72 -28.11
CA ARG A 125 13.08 -17.47 -28.36
C ARG A 125 12.26 -17.14 -27.11
N VAL A 126 12.36 -15.91 -26.63
CA VAL A 126 11.56 -15.41 -25.50
C VAL A 126 10.60 -14.35 -26.02
N GLU A 127 9.30 -14.56 -25.85
CA GLU A 127 8.25 -13.58 -26.14
C GLU A 127 7.76 -13.00 -24.81
N VAL A 128 7.79 -11.68 -24.71
CA VAL A 128 7.43 -10.95 -23.49
C VAL A 128 6.27 -10.04 -23.81
N THR A 129 5.23 -10.13 -22.99
CA THR A 129 4.09 -9.20 -22.96
C THR A 129 3.95 -8.65 -21.54
N GLU A 130 2.93 -7.83 -21.31
CA GLU A 130 2.64 -7.32 -19.97
C GLU A 130 2.31 -8.46 -18.98
N ASP A 131 1.59 -9.48 -19.46
CA ASP A 131 0.99 -10.54 -18.67
C ASP A 131 1.55 -11.94 -18.95
N SER A 132 2.50 -12.09 -19.88
CA SER A 132 3.18 -13.37 -20.12
C SER A 132 4.67 -13.31 -20.51
N LEU A 133 5.42 -14.33 -20.06
CA LEU A 133 6.76 -14.71 -20.52
C LEU A 133 6.72 -16.10 -21.17
N THR A 134 6.83 -16.18 -22.49
CA THR A 134 6.88 -17.45 -23.23
C THR A 134 8.30 -17.77 -23.69
N PHE A 135 8.83 -18.91 -23.26
CA PHE A 135 10.11 -19.46 -23.69
C PHE A 135 9.87 -20.63 -24.64
N THR A 136 10.24 -20.48 -25.91
CA THR A 136 10.21 -21.57 -26.89
C THR A 136 11.62 -21.92 -27.34
N THR A 137 12.07 -23.14 -27.05
CA THR A 137 13.37 -23.64 -27.49
C THR A 137 13.22 -24.41 -28.78
N TYR A 138 13.98 -24.03 -29.80
CA TYR A 138 13.98 -24.67 -31.12
C TYR A 138 15.29 -25.36 -31.38
N PHE A 139 15.25 -26.50 -32.06
CA PHE A 139 16.40 -26.98 -32.81
C PHE A 139 16.72 -26.05 -33.98
N THR A 140 18.00 -25.80 -34.23
CA THR A 140 18.49 -24.80 -35.20
C THR A 140 19.55 -25.36 -36.14
N ASP A 141 19.61 -26.68 -36.28
CA ASP A 141 20.53 -27.41 -37.16
C ASP A 141 20.01 -27.54 -38.61
N ASP A 142 18.75 -27.15 -38.85
CA ASP A 142 18.13 -27.08 -40.17
C ASP A 142 18.16 -25.67 -40.79
N ALA A 143 17.96 -25.59 -42.11
CA ALA A 143 18.02 -24.34 -42.87
C ALA A 143 16.89 -23.34 -42.51
N GLN A 144 15.77 -23.83 -41.97
CA GLN A 144 14.61 -23.05 -41.52
C GLN A 144 14.04 -23.72 -40.27
N VAL A 145 13.63 -22.91 -39.29
CA VAL A 145 12.93 -23.39 -38.09
C VAL A 145 11.44 -23.52 -38.39
N THR A 146 10.85 -24.66 -38.05
CA THR A 146 9.42 -24.96 -38.19
C THR A 146 8.80 -25.39 -36.85
N SER A 147 7.49 -25.67 -36.82
CA SER A 147 6.83 -26.21 -35.63
C SER A 147 7.35 -27.58 -35.22
N ASP A 148 7.90 -28.36 -36.15
CA ASP A 148 8.44 -29.69 -35.89
C ASP A 148 9.82 -29.63 -35.18
N ASP A 149 10.43 -28.43 -35.14
CA ASP A 149 11.73 -28.18 -34.51
C ASP A 149 11.59 -27.68 -33.07
N VAL A 150 10.38 -27.58 -32.53
CA VAL A 150 10.17 -27.19 -31.13
C VAL A 150 10.63 -28.31 -30.21
N LEU A 151 11.63 -28.01 -29.39
CA LEU A 151 12.10 -28.89 -28.32
C LEU A 151 11.21 -28.75 -27.07
N ASP A 152 10.96 -27.52 -26.63
CA ASP A 152 10.24 -27.23 -25.40
C ASP A 152 9.55 -25.88 -25.49
N THR A 153 8.42 -25.75 -24.82
CA THR A 153 7.69 -24.49 -24.66
C THR A 153 7.16 -24.40 -23.24
N VAL A 154 7.44 -23.28 -22.59
CA VAL A 154 6.87 -22.94 -21.29
C VAL A 154 6.45 -21.48 -21.29
N THR A 155 5.28 -21.19 -20.74
CA THR A 155 4.79 -19.83 -20.53
C THR A 155 4.58 -19.59 -19.04
N ILE A 156 5.09 -18.49 -18.53
CA ILE A 156 4.61 -17.92 -17.27
C ILE A 156 3.50 -16.93 -17.64
N GLU A 157 2.30 -17.10 -17.10
CA GLU A 157 1.15 -16.22 -17.30
C GLU A 157 0.74 -15.63 -15.96
N ARG A 158 0.54 -14.31 -15.92
CA ARG A 158 -0.08 -13.63 -14.79
C ARG A 158 -1.46 -13.17 -15.20
N THR A 159 -2.46 -13.43 -14.37
CA THR A 159 -3.79 -12.86 -14.55
C THR A 159 -3.67 -11.34 -14.32
N PRO A 160 -3.98 -10.47 -15.30
CA PRO A 160 -3.92 -9.04 -15.09
C PRO A 160 -4.86 -8.66 -13.94
N VAL A 161 -4.30 -8.09 -12.87
CA VAL A 161 -5.10 -7.44 -11.84
C VAL A 161 -5.61 -6.16 -12.48
N PRO A 162 -6.94 -5.96 -12.64
CA PRO A 162 -7.44 -4.73 -13.22
C PRO A 162 -6.93 -3.54 -12.41
N GLU A 163 -6.40 -2.55 -13.11
CA GLU A 163 -5.92 -1.31 -12.49
C GLU A 163 -7.07 -0.71 -11.67
N ALA A 164 -6.79 -0.40 -10.40
CA ALA A 164 -7.80 0.18 -9.53
C ALA A 164 -8.28 1.52 -10.12
N GLU A 165 -9.59 1.70 -10.22
CA GLU A 165 -10.16 2.95 -10.74
C GLU A 165 -9.63 4.14 -9.91
N PRO A 166 -9.31 5.28 -10.56
CA PRO A 166 -8.86 6.47 -9.87
C PRO A 166 -9.88 6.95 -8.84
N GLN A 167 -9.47 7.07 -7.59
CA GLN A 167 -10.37 7.34 -6.47
C GLN A 167 -9.74 8.20 -5.38
N VAL A 168 -10.63 8.75 -4.56
CA VAL A 168 -10.34 9.50 -3.33
C VAL A 168 -11.11 8.79 -2.23
N ASP A 169 -10.43 8.47 -1.13
CA ASP A 169 -11.00 7.73 -0.01
C ASP A 169 -10.55 8.33 1.33
N ARG A 170 -11.22 7.95 2.42
CA ARG A 170 -10.95 8.37 3.81
C ARG A 170 -10.83 9.88 3.98
N VAL A 171 -11.78 10.60 3.38
CA VAL A 171 -11.87 12.06 3.51
C VAL A 171 -12.25 12.41 4.96
N SER A 172 -11.37 13.14 5.64
CA SER A 172 -11.60 13.62 7.01
C SER A 172 -11.50 15.14 7.11
N LEU A 173 -12.34 15.70 7.99
CA LEU A 173 -12.32 17.09 8.42
C LEU A 173 -11.83 17.16 9.86
N GLU A 174 -10.75 17.89 10.10
CA GLU A 174 -10.01 17.81 11.35
C GLU A 174 -9.73 19.19 11.95
N ILE A 175 -9.41 19.18 13.25
CA ILE A 175 -9.18 20.41 14.01
C ILE A 175 -7.96 21.16 13.50
N GLY A 176 -8.08 22.46 13.27
CA GLY A 176 -6.94 23.34 12.99
C GLY A 176 -6.26 23.82 14.28
N ALA A 177 -5.13 24.51 14.15
CA ALA A 177 -4.40 25.07 15.29
C ALA A 177 -5.21 26.10 16.10
N THR A 178 -6.20 26.73 15.47
CA THR A 178 -7.11 27.72 16.07
C THR A 178 -8.56 27.42 15.67
N GLU A 179 -9.53 28.01 16.38
CA GLU A 179 -10.96 27.88 16.06
C GLU A 179 -11.32 28.30 14.62
N SER A 180 -10.51 29.18 14.01
CA SER A 180 -10.67 29.70 12.64
C SER A 180 -9.97 28.87 11.55
N ALA A 181 -9.42 27.70 11.91
CA ALA A 181 -8.73 26.83 10.97
C ALA A 181 -9.32 25.42 10.96
N ARG A 182 -9.24 24.76 9.81
CA ARG A 182 -9.56 23.33 9.64
C ARG A 182 -8.45 22.63 8.87
N ASN A 183 -8.15 21.43 9.31
CA ASN A 183 -7.26 20.52 8.64
C ASN A 183 -8.09 19.52 7.84
N PHE A 184 -7.55 19.07 6.72
CA PHE A 184 -8.15 18.09 5.83
C PHE A 184 -7.13 17.00 5.59
N ASN A 185 -7.61 15.76 5.53
CA ASN A 185 -6.83 14.60 5.13
C ASN A 185 -7.66 13.69 4.21
N TRP A 186 -6.99 13.04 3.25
CA TRP A 186 -7.56 11.97 2.43
C TRP A 186 -6.46 11.12 1.82
N ILE A 187 -6.81 9.97 1.26
CA ILE A 187 -5.92 9.15 0.44
C ILE A 187 -6.40 9.07 -1.01
N SER A 188 -5.49 8.90 -1.96
CA SER A 188 -5.82 8.70 -3.38
C SER A 188 -4.80 7.81 -4.09
N ASN A 189 -5.28 6.96 -5.01
CA ASN A 189 -4.45 6.12 -5.90
C ASN A 189 -4.13 6.77 -7.26
N THR A 190 -4.46 8.05 -7.43
CA THR A 190 -4.25 8.76 -8.72
C THR A 190 -2.78 9.07 -9.01
N GLY A 191 -1.95 9.22 -7.96
CA GLY A 191 -0.57 9.70 -8.08
C GLY A 191 -0.43 11.20 -8.42
N GLU A 192 -1.54 11.93 -8.58
CA GLU A 192 -1.57 13.34 -8.98
C GLU A 192 -1.56 14.30 -7.78
N ASP A 193 -1.22 15.56 -8.04
CA ASP A 193 -1.25 16.63 -7.02
C ASP A 193 -2.64 16.77 -6.37
N GLY A 194 -2.67 16.86 -5.03
CA GLY A 194 -3.89 17.00 -4.24
C GLY A 194 -4.30 18.45 -3.99
N LEU A 195 -5.62 18.71 -3.96
CA LEU A 195 -6.22 20.01 -3.71
C LEU A 195 -7.43 19.89 -2.77
N VAL A 196 -7.54 20.80 -1.81
CA VAL A 196 -8.78 21.10 -1.10
C VAL A 196 -9.38 22.40 -1.62
N GLN A 197 -10.69 22.42 -1.84
CA GLN A 197 -11.45 23.61 -2.18
C GLN A 197 -12.52 23.86 -1.15
N VAL A 198 -12.60 25.10 -0.66
CA VAL A 198 -13.58 25.55 0.32
C VAL A 198 -14.22 26.84 -0.17
N CYS A 199 -15.55 26.91 -0.08
CA CYS A 199 -16.31 28.12 -0.35
C CYS A 199 -17.41 28.32 0.70
N VAL A 200 -17.86 29.56 0.86
CA VAL A 200 -19.06 29.86 1.64
C VAL A 200 -20.25 29.13 1.00
N MET A 201 -21.06 28.46 1.82
CA MET A 201 -22.22 27.71 1.36
C MET A 201 -23.23 28.64 0.67
N PRO A 202 -23.55 28.41 -0.61
CA PRO A 202 -24.54 29.22 -1.32
C PRO A 202 -25.95 29.03 -0.76
N GLU A 203 -26.78 30.07 -0.85
CA GLU A 203 -28.20 29.98 -0.49
C GLU A 203 -28.89 28.85 -1.28
N GLY A 204 -29.49 27.91 -0.55
CA GLY A 204 -30.27 26.80 -1.12
C GLY A 204 -29.47 25.55 -1.48
N TRP A 205 -28.16 25.51 -1.23
CA TRP A 205 -27.36 24.27 -1.32
C TRP A 205 -27.83 23.26 -0.25
N GLN A 206 -27.82 21.97 -0.61
CA GLN A 206 -28.21 20.86 0.26
C GLN A 206 -27.20 19.71 0.17
N ASP A 207 -27.10 18.91 1.23
CA ASP A 207 -26.23 17.73 1.21
C ASP A 207 -26.58 16.82 0.03
N GLY A 208 -25.53 16.39 -0.70
CA GLY A 208 -25.65 15.64 -1.95
C GLY A 208 -25.66 16.50 -3.22
N ASP A 209 -25.77 17.83 -3.10
CA ASP A 209 -25.53 18.73 -4.25
C ASP A 209 -24.06 18.73 -4.67
N ALA A 210 -23.81 19.05 -5.94
CA ALA A 210 -22.45 19.21 -6.44
C ALA A 210 -21.73 20.40 -5.77
N PHE A 211 -20.39 20.35 -5.77
CA PHE A 211 -19.58 21.47 -5.30
C PHE A 211 -19.87 22.74 -6.15
N PRO A 212 -20.13 23.90 -5.51
CA PRO A 212 -20.57 25.09 -6.24
C PRO A 212 -19.41 25.79 -6.96
N GLU A 213 -19.37 25.71 -8.30
CA GLU A 213 -18.32 26.34 -9.12
C GLU A 213 -18.36 27.88 -9.11
N ASN A 214 -19.48 28.49 -8.72
CA ASN A 214 -19.65 29.95 -8.64
C ASN A 214 -19.77 30.45 -7.19
N GLY A 215 -19.41 29.62 -6.20
CA GLY A 215 -19.42 30.03 -4.80
C GLY A 215 -18.39 31.13 -4.49
N GLU A 216 -18.58 31.83 -3.38
CA GLU A 216 -17.54 32.71 -2.85
C GLU A 216 -16.40 31.83 -2.32
N TYR A 217 -15.35 31.66 -3.16
CA TYR A 217 -14.19 30.85 -2.82
C TYR A 217 -13.44 31.46 -1.65
N VAL A 218 -13.29 30.65 -0.60
CA VAL A 218 -12.53 30.97 0.61
C VAL A 218 -11.10 30.51 0.42
N ALA A 219 -10.92 29.29 -0.09
CA ALA A 219 -9.60 28.70 -0.27
C ALA A 219 -9.57 27.66 -1.41
N SER A 220 -8.41 27.56 -2.05
CA SER A 220 -8.01 26.45 -2.92
C SER A 220 -6.55 26.14 -2.58
N VAL A 221 -6.33 25.16 -1.71
CA VAL A 221 -5.02 24.88 -1.10
C VAL A 221 -4.48 23.57 -1.66
N LYS A 222 -3.23 23.60 -2.12
CA LYS A 222 -2.50 22.39 -2.53
C LYS A 222 -2.14 21.60 -1.27
N ALA A 223 -2.41 20.30 -1.29
CA ALA A 223 -2.03 19.41 -0.20
C ALA A 223 -0.55 19.06 -0.23
N GLU A 224 0.00 18.84 0.96
CA GLU A 224 1.23 18.08 1.15
C GLU A 224 0.95 16.60 0.88
N THR A 225 1.93 15.88 0.33
CA THR A 225 1.77 14.49 -0.11
C THR A 225 2.85 13.61 0.49
N SER A 226 2.45 12.42 0.97
CA SER A 226 3.34 11.33 1.36
C SER A 226 2.78 10.00 0.84
N GLU A 227 3.62 8.96 0.79
CA GLU A 227 3.13 7.59 0.58
C GLU A 227 2.15 7.22 1.70
N SER A 228 1.23 6.29 1.43
CA SER A 228 0.35 5.68 2.43
C SER A 228 0.74 4.21 2.65
N GLU A 229 0.08 3.53 3.60
CA GLU A 229 0.28 2.09 3.82
C GLU A 229 -0.42 1.22 2.75
N LEU A 230 -1.43 1.76 2.05
CA LEU A 230 -2.02 1.05 0.91
C LEU A 230 -1.11 1.18 -0.31
N GLU A 231 -0.70 0.04 -0.87
CA GLU A 231 0.11 0.00 -2.07
C GLU A 231 -0.58 0.72 -3.25
N GLY A 232 0.15 1.64 -3.89
CA GLY A 232 -0.36 2.46 -4.99
C GLY A 232 -1.17 3.69 -4.54
N TRP A 233 -1.31 3.93 -3.23
CA TRP A 233 -2.01 5.10 -2.69
C TRP A 233 -1.07 6.05 -1.96
N ASN A 234 -1.44 7.33 -1.98
CA ASN A 234 -0.76 8.41 -1.26
C ASN A 234 -1.71 9.11 -0.29
N SER A 235 -1.17 9.61 0.82
CA SER A 235 -1.84 10.48 1.78
C SER A 235 -1.66 11.95 1.39
N TYR A 236 -2.73 12.73 1.57
CA TYR A 236 -2.78 14.15 1.23
C TYR A 236 -3.34 14.96 2.38
N LYS A 237 -2.61 16.01 2.77
CA LYS A 237 -2.94 16.85 3.92
C LYS A 237 -2.94 18.33 3.56
N ALA A 238 -3.97 19.05 3.97
CA ALA A 238 -4.06 20.49 3.74
C ALA A 238 -4.68 21.20 4.94
N THR A 239 -4.33 22.47 5.13
CA THR A 239 -4.91 23.33 6.15
C THR A 239 -5.54 24.55 5.49
N VAL A 240 -6.76 24.88 5.91
CA VAL A 240 -7.44 26.13 5.55
C VAL A 240 -7.59 26.96 6.81
N GLU A 241 -7.06 28.18 6.76
CA GLU A 241 -7.07 29.14 7.86
C GLU A 241 -7.96 30.34 7.54
N GLY A 242 -8.28 31.14 8.55
CA GLY A 242 -9.01 32.40 8.36
C GLY A 242 -10.49 32.21 8.05
N LEU A 243 -11.08 31.10 8.48
CA LEU A 243 -12.52 30.86 8.39
C LEU A 243 -13.25 31.89 9.27
N GLU A 244 -14.26 32.54 8.69
CA GLU A 244 -15.13 33.47 9.39
C GLU A 244 -16.03 32.73 10.40
N ALA A 245 -16.40 33.42 11.48
CA ALA A 245 -17.32 32.91 12.50
C ALA A 245 -18.75 32.79 11.95
N ASN A 246 -19.57 31.91 12.54
CA ASN A 246 -20.99 31.73 12.22
C ASN A 246 -21.24 31.55 10.72
N THR A 247 -20.42 30.73 10.05
CA THR A 247 -20.44 30.56 8.60
C THR A 247 -20.47 29.08 8.23
N SER A 248 -21.44 28.72 7.38
CA SER A 248 -21.49 27.39 6.76
C SER A 248 -20.63 27.38 5.50
N TYR A 249 -19.83 26.34 5.34
CA TYR A 249 -18.94 26.13 4.22
C TYR A 249 -19.29 24.84 3.49
N VAL A 250 -18.94 24.81 2.20
CA VAL A 250 -18.92 23.58 1.40
C VAL A 250 -17.47 23.34 0.99
N TYR A 251 -17.02 22.09 1.10
CA TYR A 251 -15.69 21.66 0.69
C TYR A 251 -15.71 20.41 -0.19
N ARG A 252 -14.60 20.21 -0.90
CA ARG A 252 -14.24 18.94 -1.54
C ARG A 252 -12.72 18.79 -1.56
N VAL A 253 -12.27 17.55 -1.63
CA VAL A 253 -10.85 17.20 -1.81
C VAL A 253 -10.68 16.35 -3.06
N GLY A 254 -9.50 16.39 -3.68
CA GLY A 254 -9.29 15.62 -4.90
C GLY A 254 -7.91 15.76 -5.52
N ASN A 255 -7.68 14.93 -6.53
CA ASN A 255 -6.40 14.76 -7.22
C ASN A 255 -6.63 14.61 -8.71
N GLY A 256 -5.90 15.36 -9.54
CA GLY A 256 -5.93 15.15 -11.00
C GLY A 256 -7.31 15.27 -11.68
N GLY A 257 -8.29 15.92 -11.04
CA GLY A 257 -9.67 16.02 -11.52
C GLY A 257 -10.62 14.94 -11.00
N VAL A 258 -10.13 13.95 -10.25
CA VAL A 258 -10.92 13.04 -9.43
C VAL A 258 -11.22 13.75 -8.11
N TRP A 259 -12.51 13.92 -7.79
CA TRP A 259 -12.95 14.65 -6.61
C TRP A 259 -13.81 13.76 -5.72
N SER A 260 -13.71 13.99 -4.41
CA SER A 260 -14.71 13.53 -3.45
C SER A 260 -16.10 14.09 -3.78
N ALA A 261 -17.13 13.58 -3.08
CA ALA A 261 -18.38 14.30 -2.96
C ALA A 261 -18.14 15.69 -2.34
N ALA A 262 -19.12 16.59 -2.50
CA ALA A 262 -19.12 17.85 -1.76
C ALA A 262 -19.70 17.62 -0.37
N TYR A 263 -18.99 18.09 0.64
CA TYR A 263 -19.35 17.98 2.04
C TYR A 263 -19.50 19.37 2.64
N SER A 264 -20.16 19.48 3.78
CA SER A 264 -20.40 20.76 4.45
C SER A 264 -19.94 20.73 5.90
N PHE A 265 -19.56 21.90 6.42
CA PHE A 265 -19.29 22.11 7.84
C PHE A 265 -19.63 23.54 8.24
N GLU A 266 -19.73 23.80 9.54
CA GLU A 266 -20.05 25.12 10.08
C GLU A 266 -19.01 25.56 11.12
N THR A 267 -18.73 26.87 11.15
CA THR A 267 -18.01 27.51 12.25
C THR A 267 -19.01 28.18 13.20
N GLY A 268 -18.84 27.98 14.51
CA GLY A 268 -19.61 28.69 15.52
C GLY A 268 -19.11 30.11 15.80
N ASP A 269 -19.41 30.60 17.00
CA ASP A 269 -18.79 31.81 17.53
C ASP A 269 -17.28 31.59 17.71
N LEU A 270 -16.45 32.51 17.21
CA LEU A 270 -14.99 32.41 17.28
C LEU A 270 -14.41 33.51 18.18
N GLY A 271 -13.34 33.16 18.89
CA GLY A 271 -12.53 34.07 19.70
C GLY A 271 -12.60 33.80 21.20
N ASP A 272 -11.61 34.35 21.92
CA ASP A 272 -11.45 34.16 23.36
C ASP A 272 -12.74 34.44 24.15
N GLY A 273 -13.21 33.41 24.87
CA GLY A 273 -14.39 33.48 25.73
C GLY A 273 -15.73 33.32 25.00
N ALA A 274 -15.72 33.06 23.69
CA ALA A 274 -16.88 32.55 22.98
C ALA A 274 -17.29 31.17 23.54
N SER A 275 -18.59 30.90 23.57
CA SER A 275 -19.11 29.60 24.01
C SER A 275 -18.98 28.59 22.88
N PHE A 276 -18.63 27.36 23.23
CA PHE A 276 -18.56 26.23 22.31
C PHE A 276 -18.88 24.94 23.06
N SER A 277 -19.14 23.87 22.33
CA SER A 277 -19.38 22.53 22.84
C SER A 277 -18.61 21.50 22.03
N PHE A 278 -18.18 20.43 22.68
CA PHE A 278 -17.49 19.33 22.02
C PHE A 278 -17.92 17.99 22.61
N MET A 279 -17.84 16.95 21.79
CA MET A 279 -18.03 15.57 22.22
C MET A 279 -16.69 14.87 22.39
N PHE A 280 -16.66 13.81 23.19
CA PHE A 280 -15.54 12.88 23.17
C PHE A 280 -16.03 11.44 23.23
N ALA A 281 -15.37 10.57 22.49
CA ALA A 281 -15.59 9.13 22.49
C ALA A 281 -14.23 8.43 22.63
N GLY A 282 -14.18 7.35 23.39
CA GLY A 282 -13.02 6.46 23.42
C GLY A 282 -13.39 5.14 22.76
N ASP A 283 -12.38 4.47 22.21
CA ASP A 283 -12.45 3.06 21.85
C ASP A 283 -13.57 2.72 20.84
N PRO A 284 -13.73 3.43 19.69
CA PRO A 284 -14.51 2.90 18.57
C PRO A 284 -14.08 1.48 18.21
N GLN A 285 -12.77 1.23 18.25
CA GLN A 285 -12.06 -0.04 18.18
C GLN A 285 -12.66 -0.98 17.12
N ILE A 286 -12.80 -0.45 15.90
CA ILE A 286 -13.41 -1.17 14.79
C ILE A 286 -12.64 -2.45 14.53
N GLY A 287 -13.34 -3.59 14.51
CA GLY A 287 -12.76 -4.92 14.32
C GLY A 287 -12.43 -5.67 15.61
N ALA A 288 -12.72 -5.10 16.80
CA ALA A 288 -12.65 -5.82 18.08
C ALA A 288 -13.59 -7.03 18.12
N GLY A 289 -14.77 -6.90 17.51
CA GLY A 289 -15.70 -7.99 17.30
C GLY A 289 -15.74 -8.41 15.84
N ASP A 290 -16.53 -7.66 15.07
CA ASP A 290 -16.75 -7.86 13.64
C ASP A 290 -16.80 -6.49 12.99
N ILE A 291 -15.98 -6.27 11.96
CA ILE A 291 -15.79 -4.94 11.35
C ILE A 291 -17.13 -4.31 10.94
N ALA A 292 -18.03 -5.09 10.33
CA ALA A 292 -19.32 -4.56 9.87
C ALA A 292 -20.23 -4.18 11.05
N ALA A 293 -20.32 -5.03 12.07
CA ALA A 293 -21.13 -4.76 13.25
C ALA A 293 -20.58 -3.57 14.07
N ASP A 294 -19.26 -3.49 14.22
CA ASP A 294 -18.58 -2.41 14.96
C ASP A 294 -18.75 -1.08 14.20
N THR A 295 -18.64 -1.10 12.86
CA THR A 295 -18.92 0.05 11.98
C THR A 295 -20.36 0.52 12.10
N GLU A 296 -21.34 -0.39 12.11
CA GLU A 296 -22.75 -0.05 12.30
C GLU A 296 -22.99 0.59 13.69
N GLY A 297 -22.37 0.01 14.72
CA GLY A 297 -22.43 0.53 16.09
C GLY A 297 -21.84 1.94 16.22
N TRP A 298 -20.70 2.16 15.58
CA TRP A 298 -20.02 3.46 15.53
C TRP A 298 -20.86 4.50 14.79
N THR A 299 -21.35 4.15 13.60
CA THR A 299 -22.27 4.98 12.80
C THR A 299 -23.52 5.37 13.59
N ASN A 300 -24.17 4.40 14.25
CA ASN A 300 -25.36 4.67 15.05
C ASN A 300 -25.07 5.59 16.25
N THR A 301 -23.89 5.45 16.87
CA THR A 301 -23.46 6.31 17.97
C THR A 301 -23.32 7.76 17.51
N LEU A 302 -22.61 8.01 16.41
CA LEU A 302 -22.45 9.35 15.85
C LEU A 302 -23.79 9.95 15.40
N ASN A 303 -24.61 9.21 14.65
CA ASN A 303 -25.92 9.69 14.20
C ASN A 303 -26.84 10.04 15.38
N THR A 304 -26.80 9.24 16.46
CA THR A 304 -27.61 9.52 17.66
C THR A 304 -27.17 10.83 18.31
N MET A 305 -25.87 11.07 18.38
CA MET A 305 -25.30 12.24 19.02
C MET A 305 -25.50 13.50 18.17
N GLU A 306 -25.27 13.43 16.86
CA GLU A 306 -25.56 14.52 15.93
C GLU A 306 -27.04 14.93 15.97
N ALA A 307 -27.96 13.96 15.96
CA ALA A 307 -29.39 14.24 16.03
C ALA A 307 -29.81 14.88 17.37
N ALA A 308 -29.10 14.58 18.46
CA ALA A 308 -29.39 15.11 19.79
C ALA A 308 -28.76 16.49 20.05
N PHE A 309 -27.59 16.74 19.47
CA PHE A 309 -26.77 17.94 19.71
C PHE A 309 -26.12 18.43 18.39
N PRO A 310 -26.94 18.87 17.41
CA PRO A 310 -26.45 19.29 16.09
C PRO A 310 -25.55 20.54 16.16
N GLU A 311 -25.58 21.29 17.27
CA GLU A 311 -24.75 22.46 17.52
C GLU A 311 -23.32 22.17 18.02
N THR A 312 -22.89 20.90 17.99
CA THR A 312 -21.56 20.49 18.47
C THR A 312 -20.47 21.01 17.55
N ASP A 313 -19.48 21.73 18.10
CA ASP A 313 -18.43 22.38 17.30
C ASP A 313 -17.36 21.40 16.81
N PHE A 314 -17.00 20.41 17.62
CA PHE A 314 -16.03 19.36 17.27
C PHE A 314 -16.18 18.12 18.15
N MET A 315 -15.51 17.03 17.76
CA MET A 315 -15.41 15.81 18.57
C MET A 315 -13.95 15.38 18.76
N ILE A 316 -13.68 14.71 19.88
CA ILE A 316 -12.38 14.09 20.18
C ILE A 316 -12.54 12.57 20.24
N SER A 317 -11.86 11.84 19.36
CA SER A 317 -11.68 10.38 19.48
C SER A 317 -10.43 10.09 20.31
N LEU A 318 -10.60 9.46 21.47
CA LEU A 318 -9.56 9.32 22.51
C LEU A 318 -8.64 8.10 22.32
N GLY A 319 -8.43 7.66 21.08
CA GLY A 319 -7.60 6.49 20.76
C GLY A 319 -8.40 5.22 20.52
N ASP A 320 -7.69 4.19 20.03
CA ASP A 320 -8.24 2.89 19.66
C ASP A 320 -9.37 3.07 18.63
N GLN A 321 -9.07 3.74 17.52
CA GLN A 321 -9.99 3.85 16.38
C GLN A 321 -10.17 2.49 15.70
N VAL A 322 -9.07 1.76 15.55
CA VAL A 322 -9.00 0.42 14.94
C VAL A 322 -8.57 -0.60 16.01
N ASN A 323 -8.48 -1.89 15.65
CA ASN A 323 -8.25 -2.97 16.62
C ASN A 323 -7.04 -3.89 16.32
N THR A 324 -6.78 -4.22 15.07
CA THR A 324 -6.04 -5.44 14.73
C THR A 324 -4.52 -5.38 14.97
N ARG A 325 -3.89 -6.55 14.80
CA ARG A 325 -2.43 -6.78 14.70
C ARG A 325 -2.03 -7.27 13.30
N ASP A 326 -2.96 -7.19 12.35
CA ASP A 326 -2.85 -7.73 11.00
C ASP A 326 -2.73 -6.58 9.99
N GLU A 327 -1.63 -6.56 9.25
CA GLU A 327 -1.27 -5.52 8.27
C GLU A 327 -2.26 -5.40 7.11
N VAL A 328 -3.03 -6.45 6.82
CA VAL A 328 -4.01 -6.44 5.72
C VAL A 328 -5.37 -6.00 6.23
N VAL A 329 -5.80 -6.52 7.38
CA VAL A 329 -7.13 -6.25 7.94
C VAL A 329 -7.29 -4.82 8.44
N VAL A 330 -6.19 -4.18 8.87
CA VAL A 330 -6.20 -2.82 9.43
C VAL A 330 -6.80 -1.79 8.48
N GLU A 331 -6.63 -1.98 7.16
CA GLU A 331 -7.19 -1.07 6.16
C GLU A 331 -8.73 -1.13 6.09
N GLU A 332 -9.32 -2.31 6.30
CA GLU A 332 -10.77 -2.49 6.39
C GLU A 332 -11.32 -1.87 7.68
N GLU A 333 -10.57 -1.94 8.79
CA GLU A 333 -10.95 -1.31 10.06
C GLU A 333 -10.95 0.22 9.95
N TYR A 334 -9.94 0.82 9.29
CA TYR A 334 -9.94 2.26 9.01
C TYR A 334 -11.09 2.67 8.10
N GLN A 335 -11.43 1.87 7.07
CA GLN A 335 -12.62 2.11 6.26
C GLN A 335 -13.89 2.13 7.12
N GLY A 336 -14.02 1.18 8.05
CA GLY A 336 -15.13 1.14 9.00
C GLY A 336 -15.16 2.35 9.96
N PHE A 337 -14.00 2.84 10.41
CA PHE A 337 -13.92 4.02 11.26
C PHE A 337 -14.39 5.29 10.54
N PHE A 338 -14.00 5.49 9.27
CA PHE A 338 -14.36 6.65 8.46
C PHE A 338 -15.73 6.54 7.77
N ALA A 339 -16.38 5.38 7.81
CA ALA A 339 -17.67 5.16 7.15
C ALA A 339 -18.83 6.08 7.59
N PRO A 340 -18.94 6.54 8.85
CA PRO A 340 -20.05 7.42 9.25
C PRO A 340 -20.02 8.78 8.54
N GLU A 341 -21.10 9.11 7.83
CA GLU A 341 -21.21 10.38 7.07
C GLU A 341 -21.05 11.63 7.96
N VAL A 342 -21.40 11.55 9.24
CA VAL A 342 -21.22 12.63 10.23
C VAL A 342 -19.78 13.12 10.27
N LEU A 343 -18.78 12.22 10.09
CA LEU A 343 -17.35 12.56 10.12
C LEU A 343 -16.92 13.48 8.98
N HIS A 344 -17.72 13.62 7.92
CA HIS A 344 -17.43 14.58 6.85
C HIS A 344 -17.82 16.01 7.24
N GLY A 345 -18.69 16.21 8.24
CA GLY A 345 -19.15 17.54 8.66
C GLY A 345 -18.75 17.95 10.07
N ILE A 346 -18.62 17.00 11.00
CA ILE A 346 -18.10 17.28 12.34
C ILE A 346 -16.57 17.36 12.31
N THR A 347 -16.01 18.38 12.95
CA THR A 347 -14.56 18.52 13.05
C THR A 347 -13.98 17.50 14.03
N LEU A 348 -13.00 16.72 13.60
CA LEU A 348 -12.39 15.65 14.39
C LEU A 348 -11.02 16.03 14.97
N ALA A 349 -10.80 15.66 16.23
CA ALA A 349 -9.48 15.54 16.82
C ALA A 349 -9.28 14.09 17.28
N THR A 350 -8.08 13.52 17.12
CA THR A 350 -7.81 12.12 17.46
C THR A 350 -6.64 11.99 18.43
N ASN A 351 -6.67 10.98 19.27
CA ASN A 351 -5.53 10.48 20.04
C ASN A 351 -5.08 9.15 19.45
N VAL A 352 -3.80 8.83 19.69
CA VAL A 352 -3.24 7.51 19.44
C VAL A 352 -3.56 6.62 20.64
N GLY A 353 -4.27 5.53 20.41
CA GLY A 353 -4.45 4.44 21.37
C GLY A 353 -3.41 3.35 21.21
N ASN A 354 -3.50 2.30 22.02
CA ASN A 354 -2.52 1.21 21.93
C ASN A 354 -2.78 0.31 20.72
N HIS A 355 -4.02 0.25 20.23
CA HIS A 355 -4.35 -0.57 19.06
C HIS A 355 -3.76 0.00 17.76
N GLU A 356 -3.51 1.31 17.68
CA GLU A 356 -2.77 1.91 16.57
C GLU A 356 -1.29 1.52 16.54
N THR A 357 -0.72 1.01 17.64
CA THR A 357 0.72 0.68 17.74
C THR A 357 1.06 -0.79 17.45
N TYR A 358 0.03 -1.62 17.28
CA TYR A 358 0.17 -3.07 17.21
C TYR A 358 0.65 -3.61 15.87
N VAL A 359 0.41 -2.84 14.81
CA VAL A 359 0.98 -3.06 13.49
C VAL A 359 2.09 -2.04 13.29
N ASP A 360 3.23 -2.48 12.74
CA ASP A 360 4.35 -1.57 12.44
C ASP A 360 4.08 -0.81 11.14
N ASN A 361 3.09 0.09 11.17
CA ASN A 361 2.63 0.85 10.02
C ASN A 361 2.31 2.30 10.40
N GLN A 362 2.58 3.25 9.52
CA GLN A 362 2.35 4.66 9.82
C GLN A 362 0.91 5.10 9.52
N ASN A 363 -0.07 4.19 9.61
CA ASN A 363 -1.45 4.49 9.25
C ASN A 363 -2.05 5.64 10.04
N TYR A 364 -1.77 5.75 11.35
CA TYR A 364 -2.23 6.90 12.12
C TYR A 364 -1.69 8.20 11.51
N THR A 365 -0.39 8.25 11.21
CA THR A 365 0.21 9.39 10.53
C THR A 365 -0.41 9.60 9.15
N HIS A 366 -0.69 8.57 8.36
CA HIS A 366 -1.20 8.74 6.99
C HIS A 366 -2.70 9.10 6.91
N ASN A 367 -3.49 8.80 7.94
CA ASN A 367 -4.94 9.04 7.95
C ASN A 367 -5.37 10.27 8.75
N TYR A 368 -4.44 10.95 9.45
CA TYR A 368 -4.75 12.14 10.25
C TYR A 368 -3.74 13.28 10.06
N ASN A 369 -4.23 14.50 10.21
CA ASN A 369 -3.55 15.79 10.08
C ASN A 369 -3.82 16.65 11.34
N MET A 370 -3.35 16.19 12.51
CA MET A 370 -3.46 16.96 13.75
C MET A 370 -2.55 18.21 13.74
N PRO A 371 -2.95 19.32 14.37
CA PRO A 371 -2.18 20.57 14.37
C PRO A 371 -1.09 20.57 15.44
N ASN A 372 0.02 21.27 15.18
CA ASN A 372 1.12 21.47 16.14
C ASN A 372 1.67 20.16 16.77
N VAL A 373 1.74 19.09 15.98
CA VAL A 373 2.34 17.82 16.41
C VAL A 373 3.82 18.05 16.72
N SER A 374 4.24 17.60 17.90
CA SER A 374 5.63 17.66 18.35
C SER A 374 6.34 16.33 18.12
N THR A 375 7.66 16.32 18.24
CA THR A 375 8.42 15.06 18.26
C THR A 375 8.33 14.33 19.60
N TYR A 376 7.77 14.96 20.64
CA TYR A 376 7.58 14.34 21.95
C TYR A 376 6.40 13.38 21.90
N GLY A 377 6.49 12.24 22.60
CA GLY A 377 5.40 11.26 22.63
C GLY A 377 5.22 10.43 21.35
N ALA A 378 5.92 10.77 20.26
CA ALA A 378 5.82 10.03 19.01
C ALA A 378 6.35 8.60 19.17
N THR A 379 5.64 7.63 18.62
CA THR A 379 6.05 6.22 18.60
C THR A 379 6.43 5.80 17.19
N ASP A 380 7.54 5.05 17.06
CA ASP A 380 8.09 4.63 15.76
C ASP A 380 7.02 3.93 14.89
N SER A 381 6.24 3.04 15.50
CA SER A 381 5.21 2.25 14.82
C SER A 381 3.98 3.03 14.38
N THR A 382 3.84 4.31 14.72
CA THR A 382 2.70 5.14 14.32
C THR A 382 3.11 6.39 13.52
N GLY A 383 4.41 6.59 13.32
CA GLY A 383 4.98 7.68 12.52
C GLY A 383 5.03 9.04 13.21
N GLU A 384 5.64 10.02 12.55
CA GLU A 384 5.89 11.37 13.12
C GLU A 384 4.60 12.15 13.40
N GLY A 385 3.48 11.84 12.74
CA GLY A 385 2.17 12.44 13.00
C GLY A 385 1.51 12.00 14.31
N SER A 386 2.10 11.03 15.02
CA SER A 386 1.57 10.45 16.25
C SER A 386 2.07 11.10 17.54
N GLY A 387 2.90 12.13 17.44
CA GLY A 387 3.42 12.84 18.61
C GLY A 387 2.34 13.59 19.39
N ASP A 388 2.71 14.02 20.60
CA ASP A 388 1.90 14.94 21.39
C ASP A 388 1.63 16.21 20.58
N TYR A 389 0.39 16.68 20.61
CA TYR A 389 -0.04 17.84 19.82
C TYR A 389 -1.01 18.73 20.59
N TRP A 390 -1.15 19.98 20.16
CA TRP A 390 -2.02 20.94 20.83
C TRP A 390 -2.75 21.85 19.86
N PHE A 391 -3.87 22.39 20.30
CA PHE A 391 -4.61 23.44 19.61
C PHE A 391 -5.31 24.34 20.61
N THR A 392 -5.69 25.53 20.17
CA THR A 392 -6.56 26.41 20.95
C THR A 392 -7.92 26.52 20.29
N TYR A 393 -8.96 26.55 21.10
CA TYR A 393 -10.31 26.82 20.63
C TYR A 393 -11.00 27.80 21.59
N ASN A 394 -11.34 28.99 21.11
CA ASN A 394 -12.06 30.03 21.87
C ASN A 394 -11.46 30.35 23.25
N GLY A 395 -10.13 30.37 23.32
CA GLY A 395 -9.36 30.67 24.54
C GLY A 395 -9.12 29.47 25.46
N VAL A 396 -9.45 28.24 25.04
CA VAL A 396 -9.11 27.01 25.74
C VAL A 396 -7.96 26.30 25.01
N LEU A 397 -6.88 26.00 25.74
CA LEU A 397 -5.77 25.18 25.25
C LEU A 397 -6.09 23.70 25.45
N PHE A 398 -6.12 22.95 24.36
CA PHE A 398 -6.21 21.49 24.34
C PHE A 398 -4.82 20.91 24.09
N MET A 399 -4.43 19.93 24.90
CA MET A 399 -3.17 19.21 24.79
C MET A 399 -3.47 17.73 24.74
N SER A 400 -3.08 17.09 23.66
CA SER A 400 -3.22 15.67 23.41
C SER A 400 -1.89 14.99 23.63
N LEU A 401 -1.88 13.93 24.45
CA LEU A 401 -0.68 13.15 24.74
C LEU A 401 -0.82 11.77 24.09
N ASN A 402 0.23 11.31 23.42
CA ASN A 402 0.33 9.92 22.99
C ASN A 402 0.86 9.08 24.16
N SER A 403 -0.06 8.43 24.89
CA SER A 403 0.28 7.68 26.10
C SER A 403 1.00 6.35 25.87
N ASN A 404 1.23 5.97 24.62
CA ASN A 404 2.06 4.81 24.28
C ASN A 404 3.55 5.08 24.50
N ASP A 405 3.96 6.34 24.39
CA ASP A 405 5.25 6.76 24.95
C ASP A 405 5.14 6.83 26.47
N MET A 406 6.02 6.13 27.16
CA MET A 406 6.06 6.13 28.62
C MET A 406 6.93 7.27 29.19
N ASN A 407 7.53 8.11 28.34
CA ASN A 407 8.45 9.16 28.75
C ASN A 407 7.72 10.40 29.30
N THR A 408 7.36 10.34 30.58
CA THR A 408 6.76 11.46 31.32
C THR A 408 7.56 12.78 31.23
N SER A 409 8.87 12.72 31.04
CA SER A 409 9.68 13.95 30.94
C SER A 409 9.48 14.66 29.60
N GLU A 410 9.25 13.91 28.52
CA GLU A 410 8.92 14.45 27.20
C GLU A 410 7.53 15.06 27.18
N HIS A 411 6.50 14.33 27.64
CA HIS A 411 5.15 14.90 27.79
C HIS A 411 5.14 16.17 28.64
N LYS A 412 5.98 16.23 29.69
CA LYS A 412 6.13 17.44 30.52
C LYS A 412 6.82 18.58 29.78
N ALA A 413 7.79 18.29 28.92
CA ALA A 413 8.44 19.30 28.08
C ALA A 413 7.44 19.84 27.07
N PHE A 414 6.77 18.95 26.35
CA PHE A 414 5.67 19.27 25.44
C PHE A 414 4.62 20.18 26.08
N MET A 415 4.01 19.76 27.21
CA MET A 415 2.96 20.56 27.85
C MET A 415 3.46 21.95 28.27
N LYS A 416 4.73 22.09 28.67
CA LYS A 416 5.29 23.41 28.99
C LYS A 416 5.46 24.29 27.76
N GLU A 417 5.84 23.70 26.64
CA GLU A 417 5.98 24.40 25.36
C GLU A 417 4.60 24.82 24.84
N ALA A 418 3.61 23.93 24.86
CA ALA A 418 2.22 24.25 24.49
C ALA A 418 1.59 25.34 25.38
N ILE A 419 1.85 25.33 26.70
CA ILE A 419 1.38 26.38 27.63
C ILE A 419 2.07 27.73 27.39
N ALA A 420 3.28 27.73 26.82
CA ALA A 420 4.08 28.93 26.63
C ALA A 420 3.89 29.58 25.24
N ALA A 421 3.42 28.81 24.26
CA ALA A 421 3.00 29.29 22.94
C ALA A 421 1.78 30.22 23.06
#